data_AF-A0A7S0FGJ4-F1
#
_entry.id   AF-A0A7S0FGJ4-F1
#
_cell.length_a   1.000
_cell.length_b   1.000
_cell.length_c   1.000
_cell.angle_alpha   90.00
_cell.angle_beta   90.00
_cell.angle_gamma   90.00
#
_symmetry.space_group_name_H-M   'P 1'
#
loop_
_entity.id
_entity.type
_entity.pdbx_description
1 polymer ?
#
loop_
_entity_poly.entity_id
_entity_poly.type
_entity_poly.pdbx_seq_one_letter_code
_entity_poly.pdbx_strand_id
1 'polypeptide(L)'
;GQPGRPARAAGALLSAMGHAVSSRRVRQTKVPTPEVRLVSGRPVEADFSAISCIADIRRQVGTALDLPPDRVGLLSSSGAEIRDCSTPRACTGLVTVHILPDPREATLAT
;
A
#
# COMPACT_ATOMS: atom_id res chain seq x y z
N GLY A 1 13.45 -71.43 -4.26
CA GLY A 1 12.24 -71.30 -5.10
C GLY A 1 11.03 -71.16 -4.21
N GLN A 2 10.17 -70.20 -4.53
CA GLN A 2 8.71 -70.13 -4.27
C GLN A 2 8.19 -70.32 -2.81
N PRO A 3 6.90 -70.09 -2.52
CA PRO A 3 5.99 -69.03 -3.00
C PRO A 3 5.03 -68.50 -1.91
N GLY A 4 4.39 -67.35 -2.17
CA GLY A 4 3.00 -67.06 -1.76
C GLY A 4 2.73 -66.85 -0.25
N ARG A 5 1.65 -66.22 0.20
CA ARG A 5 0.51 -65.49 -0.37
C ARG A 5 -0.22 -64.86 0.87
N PRO A 6 -1.34 -64.14 0.75
CA PRO A 6 -1.59 -62.87 1.45
C PRO A 6 -2.62 -62.97 2.60
N ALA A 7 -2.69 -61.94 3.46
CA ALA A 7 -3.90 -61.59 4.24
C ALA A 7 -3.76 -60.14 4.75
N ARG A 8 -4.53 -59.20 4.18
CA ARG A 8 -5.75 -58.59 4.75
C ARG A 8 -5.51 -57.70 6.00
N ALA A 9 -5.49 -56.41 5.70
CA ALA A 9 -6.26 -55.31 6.31
C ALA A 9 -6.39 -55.25 7.84
N ALA A 10 -5.87 -54.16 8.42
CA ALA A 10 -6.58 -53.41 9.47
C ALA A 10 -5.96 -52.01 9.61
N GLY A 11 -6.81 -50.99 9.46
CA GLY A 11 -6.78 -49.71 10.17
C GLY A 11 -5.48 -48.89 10.16
N ALA A 12 -5.56 -47.67 9.64
CA ALA A 12 -5.44 -46.50 10.53
C ALA A 12 -5.57 -45.20 9.73
N LEU A 13 -6.65 -44.49 10.06
CA LEU A 13 -6.68 -43.06 10.37
C LEU A 13 -6.25 -42.09 9.27
N LEU A 14 -7.29 -41.45 8.71
CA LEU A 14 -7.27 -40.08 8.24
C LEU A 14 -6.30 -39.22 9.07
N SER A 15 -5.29 -38.64 8.44
CA SER A 15 -4.68 -37.40 8.91
C SER A 15 -4.89 -36.33 7.85
N ALA A 16 -6.06 -35.72 7.96
CA ALA A 16 -6.37 -34.42 7.40
C ALA A 16 -5.47 -33.38 8.10
N MET A 17 -4.32 -33.07 7.53
CA MET A 17 -3.61 -31.82 7.84
C MET A 17 -4.04 -30.77 6.82
N GLY A 18 -5.28 -30.30 7.01
CA GLY A 18 -5.66 -28.99 6.55
C GLY A 18 -4.78 -27.97 7.28
N HIS A 19 -3.78 -27.44 6.61
CA HIS A 19 -3.16 -26.18 7.00
C HIS A 19 -4.26 -25.13 6.94
N ALA A 20 -4.93 -24.92 8.07
CA ALA A 20 -5.67 -23.70 8.33
C ALA A 20 -4.65 -22.57 8.34
N VAL A 21 -4.34 -22.05 7.16
CA VAL A 21 -3.90 -20.67 7.02
C VAL A 21 -5.05 -19.87 7.61
N SER A 22 -4.91 -19.55 8.89
CA SER A 22 -5.68 -18.53 9.55
C SER A 22 -5.27 -17.25 8.87
N SER A 23 -5.91 -16.97 7.73
CA SER A 23 -6.06 -15.66 7.17
C SER A 23 -6.76 -14.88 8.25
N ARG A 24 -5.96 -14.35 9.20
CA ARG A 24 -6.37 -13.34 10.15
C ARG A 24 -6.92 -12.26 9.24
N ARG A 25 -8.25 -12.26 9.04
CA ARG A 25 -9.00 -11.16 8.47
C ARG A 25 -8.69 -10.02 9.42
N VAL A 26 -7.59 -9.33 9.14
CA VAL A 26 -7.45 -7.93 9.47
C VAL A 26 -8.75 -7.39 8.91
N ARG A 27 -9.69 -7.09 9.81
CA ARG A 27 -10.85 -6.30 9.48
C ARG A 27 -10.22 -5.10 8.81
N GLN A 28 -10.22 -5.11 7.49
CA GLN A 28 -9.71 -4.04 6.68
C GLN A 28 -10.71 -2.95 6.98
N THR A 29 -10.46 -2.23 8.07
CA THR A 29 -11.13 -1.00 8.42
C THR A 29 -10.91 -0.18 7.18
N LYS A 30 -11.94 -0.11 6.33
CA LYS A 30 -11.95 0.60 5.06
C LYS A 30 -11.47 2.00 5.40
N VAL A 31 -10.16 2.22 5.28
CA VAL A 31 -9.57 3.51 5.56
C VAL A 31 -10.24 4.40 4.53
N PRO A 32 -10.92 5.48 4.94
CA PRO A 32 -11.59 6.34 4.00
C PRO A 32 -10.55 6.76 2.96
N THR A 33 -10.84 6.45 1.70
CA THR A 33 -9.94 6.73 0.58
C THR A 33 -9.63 8.23 0.60
N PRO A 34 -8.36 8.64 0.68
CA PRO A 34 -8.00 10.05 0.64
C PRO A 34 -8.49 10.68 -0.67
N GLU A 35 -9.09 11.86 -0.58
CA GLU A 35 -9.35 12.69 -1.75
C GLU A 35 -8.07 13.46 -2.06
N VAL A 36 -7.32 13.02 -3.06
CA VAL A 36 -6.04 13.62 -3.42
C VAL A 36 -6.22 14.58 -4.59
N ARG A 37 -5.81 15.83 -4.41
CA ARG A 37 -5.95 16.89 -5.42
C ARG A 37 -4.66 17.68 -5.54
N LEU A 38 -4.34 18.13 -6.74
CA LEU A 38 -3.29 19.12 -6.96
C LEU A 38 -3.66 20.46 -6.31
N VAL A 39 -2.66 21.29 -6.02
CA VAL A 39 -2.85 22.70 -5.62
C VAL A 39 -3.67 23.50 -6.64
N SER A 40 -3.67 23.07 -7.92
CA SER A 40 -4.51 23.61 -8.98
C SER A 40 -6.01 23.22 -8.86
N GLY A 41 -6.37 22.43 -7.85
CA GLY A 41 -7.73 21.92 -7.61
C GLY A 41 -8.10 20.70 -8.45
N ARG A 42 -7.24 20.23 -9.35
CA ARG A 42 -7.50 19.04 -10.17
C ARG A 42 -7.35 17.76 -9.35
N PRO A 43 -8.30 16.80 -9.42
CA PRO A 43 -8.14 15.51 -8.76
C PRO A 43 -6.99 14.72 -9.37
N VAL A 44 -6.29 13.93 -8.54
CA VAL A 44 -5.28 12.98 -8.99
C VAL A 44 -5.93 11.60 -9.09
N GLU A 45 -5.97 11.04 -10.30
CA GLU A 45 -6.50 9.70 -10.53
C GLU A 45 -5.43 8.66 -10.18
N ALA A 46 -5.51 8.10 -8.97
CA ALA A 46 -4.62 7.05 -8.48
C ALA A 46 -5.37 6.07 -7.58
N ASP A 47 -4.94 4.79 -7.58
CA ASP A 47 -5.57 3.74 -6.77
C ASP A 47 -5.05 3.72 -5.34
N PHE A 48 -5.75 4.44 -4.47
CA PHE A 48 -5.39 4.57 -3.06
C PHE A 48 -5.85 3.39 -2.17
N SER A 49 -6.33 2.30 -2.78
CA SER A 49 -7.01 1.19 -2.10
C SER A 49 -6.08 0.31 -1.26
N ALA A 50 -4.78 0.29 -1.57
CA ALA A 50 -3.77 -0.58 -0.94
C ALA A 50 -2.69 0.20 -0.16
N ILE A 51 -2.98 1.44 0.26
CA ILE A 51 -1.99 2.28 0.94
C ILE A 51 -1.77 1.81 2.38
N SER A 52 -0.51 1.52 2.69
CA SER A 52 -0.08 1.19 4.05
C SER A 52 0.68 2.34 4.72
N CYS A 53 1.31 3.22 3.95
CA CYS A 53 2.07 4.38 4.46
C CYS A 53 2.00 5.59 3.52
N ILE A 54 2.44 6.76 4.03
CA ILE A 54 2.44 8.02 3.26
C ILE A 54 3.34 7.95 2.03
N ALA A 55 4.45 7.21 2.12
CA ALA A 55 5.36 7.03 0.98
C ALA A 55 4.66 6.32 -0.21
N ASP A 56 3.73 5.40 0.05
CA ASP A 56 2.92 4.78 -1.01
C ASP A 56 2.02 5.79 -1.71
N ILE A 57 1.41 6.73 -0.97
CA ILE A 57 0.61 7.83 -1.54
C ILE A 57 1.49 8.67 -2.47
N ARG A 58 2.64 9.14 -1.97
CA ARG A 58 3.57 9.96 -2.77
C ARG A 58 4.01 9.23 -4.04
N ARG A 59 4.32 7.94 -3.93
CA ARG A 59 4.70 7.12 -5.08
C ARG A 59 3.57 7.03 -6.10
N GLN A 60 2.35 6.72 -5.67
CA GLN A 60 1.21 6.61 -6.58
C GLN A 60 0.84 7.94 -7.24
N VAL A 61 0.88 9.02 -6.48
CA VAL A 61 0.68 10.39 -7.00
C VAL A 61 1.78 10.73 -8.00
N GLY A 62 3.04 10.41 -7.69
CA GLY A 62 4.16 10.58 -8.60
C GLY A 62 3.95 9.82 -9.91
N THR A 63 3.59 8.55 -9.83
CA THR A 63 3.25 7.74 -11.02
C THR A 63 2.10 8.33 -11.82
N ALA A 64 1.04 8.79 -11.16
CA ALA A 64 -0.11 9.40 -11.84
C ALA A 64 0.22 10.74 -12.53
N LEU A 65 1.24 11.45 -12.04
CA LEU A 65 1.69 12.73 -12.59
C LEU A 65 2.93 12.62 -13.47
N ASP A 66 3.45 11.41 -13.71
CA ASP A 66 4.73 11.15 -14.39
C ASP A 66 5.91 11.90 -13.73
N LEU A 67 5.89 11.99 -12.40
CA LEU A 67 6.91 12.68 -11.59
C LEU A 67 7.56 11.73 -10.57
N PRO A 68 8.84 11.94 -10.25
CA PRO A 68 9.47 11.22 -9.15
C PRO A 68 8.81 11.61 -7.82
N PRO A 69 8.70 10.69 -6.85
CA PRO A 69 8.04 10.95 -5.56
C PRO A 69 8.73 12.06 -4.76
N ASP A 70 10.03 12.28 -4.95
CA ASP A 70 10.78 13.40 -4.35
C ASP A 70 10.32 14.77 -4.83
N ARG A 71 9.67 14.83 -6.01
CA ARG A 71 9.05 16.04 -6.53
C ARG A 71 7.58 16.19 -6.12
N VAL A 72 7.08 15.29 -5.29
CA VAL A 72 5.68 15.30 -4.83
C VAL A 72 5.65 15.61 -3.34
N GLY A 73 5.17 16.81 -3.01
CA GLY A 73 4.87 17.22 -1.65
C GLY A 73 3.38 17.05 -1.34
N LEU A 74 3.08 16.60 -0.11
CA LEU A 74 1.71 16.39 0.37
C LEU A 74 1.39 17.37 1.50
N LEU A 75 0.21 17.96 1.44
CA LEU A 75 -0.35 18.82 2.48
C LEU A 75 -1.67 18.23 2.97
N SER A 76 -1.91 18.31 4.27
CA SER A 76 -3.20 18.00 4.86
C SER A 76 -4.24 19.09 4.52
N SER A 77 -5.50 18.82 4.83
CA SER A 77 -6.58 19.81 4.74
C SER A 77 -6.35 21.07 5.59
N SER A 78 -5.49 21.01 6.62
CA SER A 78 -5.09 22.17 7.42
C SER A 78 -3.88 22.92 6.84
N GLY A 79 -3.36 22.49 5.69
CA GLY A 79 -2.16 23.05 5.07
C GLY A 79 -0.84 22.58 5.71
N ALA A 80 -0.87 21.57 6.60
CA ALA A 80 0.34 21.05 7.23
C ALA A 80 1.04 20.03 6.31
N GLU A 81 2.37 20.10 6.23
CA GLU A 81 3.17 19.15 5.46
C GLU A 81 3.04 17.73 6.02
N ILE A 82 2.68 16.78 5.15
CA ILE A 82 2.62 15.37 5.48
C ILE A 82 3.91 14.71 4.99
N ARG A 83 4.68 14.21 5.94
CA ARG A 83 5.95 13.51 5.70
C ARG A 83 5.75 12.01 5.71
N ASP A 84 6.73 11.27 5.20
CA ASP A 84 6.68 9.80 5.19
C ASP A 84 6.57 9.20 6.60
N CYS A 85 7.12 9.89 7.60
CA CYS A 85 7.03 9.52 9.01
C CYS A 85 5.72 9.98 9.70
N SER A 86 4.85 10.72 9.00
CA SER A 86 3.55 11.13 9.53
C SER A 86 2.62 9.93 9.67
N THR A 87 1.71 10.00 10.65
CA THR A 87 0.71 8.95 10.82
C THR A 87 -0.18 8.85 9.57
N PRO A 88 -0.61 7.65 9.13
CA PRO A 88 -1.53 7.50 8.00
C PRO A 88 -2.83 8.30 8.16
N ARG A 89 -3.20 8.58 9.41
CA ARG A 89 -4.36 9.41 9.76
C ARG A 89 -4.21 10.86 9.29
N ALA A 90 -3.00 11.36 9.08
CA ALA A 90 -2.77 12.68 8.50
C ALA A 90 -3.29 12.80 7.05
N CYS A 91 -3.43 11.67 6.36
CA CYS A 91 -4.01 11.59 5.02
C CYS A 91 -5.50 11.25 5.01
N THR A 92 -6.20 11.25 6.14
CA THR A 92 -7.65 11.05 6.09
C THR A 92 -8.35 12.32 5.63
N GLY A 93 -9.09 12.26 4.52
CA GLY A 93 -9.82 13.41 3.96
C GLY A 93 -9.13 14.00 2.73
N LEU A 94 -9.18 15.33 2.60
CA LEU A 94 -8.53 16.06 1.50
C LEU A 94 -7.03 16.15 1.71
N VAL A 95 -6.26 15.69 0.72
CA VAL A 95 -4.81 15.83 0.63
C VAL A 95 -4.49 16.69 -0.58
N THR A 96 -3.76 17.77 -0.35
CA THR A 96 -3.32 18.67 -1.43
C THR A 96 -1.89 18.33 -1.84
N VAL A 97 -1.69 18.09 -3.13
CA VAL A 97 -0.41 17.78 -3.76
C VAL A 97 0.17 19.05 -4.33
N HIS A 98 1.43 19.33 -4.01
CA HIS A 98 2.23 20.37 -4.67
C HIS A 98 3.49 19.75 -5.27
N ILE A 99 3.92 20.29 -6.41
CA ILE A 99 5.09 19.80 -7.12
C ILE A 99 6.30 20.59 -6.65
N LEU A 100 7.31 19.89 -6.14
CA LEU A 100 8.57 20.47 -5.72
C LEU A 100 9.50 20.69 -6.93
N PRO A 101 10.37 21.72 -6.88
CA PRO A 101 11.41 21.92 -7.89
C PRO A 101 12.31 20.69 -7.99
N ASP A 102 12.92 20.47 -9.16
CA ASP A 102 13.82 19.33 -9.32
C ASP A 102 15.06 19.50 -8.42
N PRO A 103 15.45 18.48 -7.63
CA PRO A 103 16.61 18.59 -6.76
C PRO A 103 17.92 18.85 -7.54
N ARG A 104 17.99 18.47 -8.82
CA ARG A 104 19.15 18.77 -9.67
C ARG A 104 19.22 20.24 -10.04
N GLU A 105 18.08 20.89 -10.24
CA GLU A 105 18.02 22.34 -10.48
C GLU A 105 18.47 23.12 -9.23
N ALA A 106 18.15 22.61 -8.03
CA ALA A 106 18.58 23.23 -6.77
C ALA A 106 20.11 23.17 -6.55
N THR A 107 20.79 22.18 -7.13
CA THR A 107 22.24 21.98 -6.95
C THR A 107 23.07 22.87 -7.88
N LEU A 108 22.51 23.33 -9.00
CA LEU A 108 23.17 24.21 -9.98
C LEU A 108 23.13 25.71 -9.61
N ALA A 109 22.43 26.07 -8.55
CA ALA A 109 22.29 27.45 -8.07
C ALA A 109 23.22 27.82 -6.90
N THR A 110 24.20 26.96 -6.57
CA THR A 110 25.28 27.20 -5.59
C THR A 110 26.62 27.23 -6.31
#